data_AF-A0A1B6MKS1-F1
#
_entry.id   AF-A0A1B6MKS1-F1
#
_cell.length_a   1.000
_cell.length_b   1.000
_cell.length_c   1.000
_cell.angle_alpha   90.00
_cell.angle_beta   90.00
_cell.angle_gamma   90.00
#
_symmetry.space_group_name_H-M   'P 1'
#
loop_
_entity.id
_entity.type
_entity.pdbx_description
1 polymer ?
#
loop_
_entity_poly.entity_id
_entity_poly.type
_entity_poly.pdbx_seq_one_letter_code
_entity_poly.pdbx_strand_id
1 'polypeptide(L)'
;MKLCKLIVHTKNFSVEDLIINPKDFPTLRKEDIVEIYHPEDEFSRLLLQINSFKEDLQGRETISVEQSIASTFQLRTYADVIVNVVDPVKVALESVELTFKDQYMGRSEMWRLKKRLVNTCVYLNKKIEFCGGTNRCQVYEMWAAGDRVACGVITEDTKVVFRSSTSMVYIFIQMSSEMWDFDIHGDLYFEKAVNGFLSELFQKWKKFGSNHEVTIVMFSRVFYPAGTSGEFPKYMLDSLQQDYKGRFYEDFYRV
;
A
#
# COMPACT_ATOMS: atom_id res chain seq x y z
N MET A 1 22.16 25.10 3.62
CA MET A 1 21.07 25.64 2.79
C MET A 1 21.65 26.44 1.64
N LYS A 2 21.36 26.05 0.40
CA LYS A 2 21.78 26.74 -0.82
C LYS A 2 20.58 26.97 -1.71
N LEU A 3 20.45 28.17 -2.28
CA LEU A 3 19.42 28.46 -3.28
C LEU A 3 19.91 27.95 -4.64
N CYS A 4 19.07 27.20 -5.34
CA CYS A 4 19.39 26.65 -6.65
C CYS A 4 18.18 26.79 -7.57
N LYS A 5 18.42 26.84 -8.88
CA LYS A 5 17.35 26.73 -9.86
C LYS A 5 17.00 25.27 -10.10
N LEU A 6 15.71 24.96 -10.06
CA LEU A 6 15.21 23.64 -10.36
C LEU A 6 15.07 23.43 -11.87
N ILE A 7 15.67 22.36 -12.39
CA ILE A 7 15.42 21.83 -13.71
C ILE A 7 14.63 20.52 -13.53
N VAL A 8 13.69 20.27 -14.44
CA VAL A 8 12.93 19.02 -14.45
C VAL A 8 13.37 18.22 -15.66
N HIS A 9 13.79 16.98 -15.45
CA HIS A 9 14.20 16.08 -16.52
C HIS A 9 13.25 14.90 -16.67
N THR A 10 13.22 14.31 -17.86
CA THR A 10 12.45 13.10 -18.15
C THR A 10 13.34 11.87 -17.98
N LYS A 11 12.72 10.71 -17.76
CA LYS A 11 13.45 9.42 -17.64
C LYS A 11 14.30 9.05 -18.86
N ASN A 12 14.01 9.66 -20.03
CA ASN A 12 14.81 9.49 -21.24
C ASN A 12 16.20 10.15 -21.12
N PHE A 13 16.32 11.22 -20.32
CA PHE A 13 17.58 11.92 -20.09
C PHE A 13 18.42 11.26 -18.98
N SER A 14 17.76 10.81 -17.92
CA SER A 14 18.41 10.16 -16.78
C SER A 14 17.43 9.25 -16.06
N VAL A 15 17.91 8.10 -15.60
CA VAL A 15 17.13 7.15 -14.78
C VAL A 15 17.11 7.57 -13.31
N GLU A 16 18.05 8.41 -12.90
CA GLU A 16 18.23 8.84 -11.51
C GLU A 16 17.21 9.89 -11.08
N ASP A 17 16.68 9.75 -9.86
CA ASP A 17 15.67 10.64 -9.29
C ASP A 17 16.18 12.09 -9.15
N LEU A 18 17.48 12.25 -8.86
CA LEU A 18 18.16 13.51 -8.60
C LEU A 18 19.52 13.56 -9.28
N ILE A 19 19.82 14.69 -9.92
CA ILE A 19 21.12 14.99 -10.51
C ILE A 19 21.61 16.31 -9.93
N ILE A 20 22.82 16.28 -9.39
CA ILE A 20 23.49 17.46 -8.83
C ILE A 20 24.83 17.65 -9.55
N ASN A 21 25.18 18.92 -9.79
CA ASN A 21 26.50 19.28 -10.25
C ASN A 21 27.49 19.27 -9.06
N PRO A 22 28.53 18.41 -9.08
CA PRO A 22 29.46 18.30 -7.95
C PRO A 22 30.24 19.60 -7.71
N LYS A 23 30.41 20.44 -8.73
CA LYS A 23 31.09 21.75 -8.61
C LYS A 23 30.33 22.74 -7.75
N ASP A 24 28.99 22.65 -7.75
CA ASP A 24 28.13 23.52 -6.96
C ASP A 24 28.04 23.08 -5.49
N PHE A 25 28.38 21.83 -5.19
CA PHE A 25 28.26 21.22 -3.86
C PHE A 25 29.46 20.32 -3.51
N PRO A 26 30.62 20.90 -3.18
CA PRO A 26 31.85 20.14 -2.95
C PRO A 26 31.83 19.26 -1.68
N THR A 27 30.90 19.52 -0.75
CA THR A 27 30.76 18.77 0.50
C THR A 27 29.84 17.55 0.40
N LEU A 28 29.05 17.43 -0.68
CA LEU A 28 28.08 16.35 -0.85
C LEU A 28 28.77 15.06 -1.28
N ARG A 29 28.33 13.96 -0.70
CA ARG A 29 28.76 12.61 -1.04
C ARG A 29 27.59 11.82 -1.64
N LYS A 30 27.92 10.71 -2.28
CA LYS A 30 26.90 9.72 -2.65
C LYS A 30 26.24 9.21 -1.37
N GLU A 31 24.95 8.91 -1.46
CA GLU A 31 24.07 8.46 -0.38
C GLU A 31 23.62 9.53 0.61
N ASP A 32 24.14 10.76 0.54
CA ASP A 32 23.62 11.88 1.32
C ASP A 32 22.15 12.15 0.95
N ILE A 33 21.35 12.52 1.95
CA ILE A 33 19.95 12.89 1.79
C ILE A 33 19.85 14.41 1.75
N VAL A 34 19.18 14.91 0.73
CA VAL A 34 18.90 16.33 0.56
C VAL A 34 17.40 16.59 0.63
N GLU A 35 17.07 17.65 1.34
CA GLU A 35 15.75 18.26 1.40
C GLU A 35 15.66 19.38 0.36
N ILE A 36 14.62 19.35 -0.46
CA ILE A 36 14.34 20.27 -1.56
C ILE A 36 12.95 20.84 -1.35
N TYR A 37 12.83 22.16 -1.30
CA TYR A 37 11.54 22.84 -1.12
C TYR A 37 11.57 24.25 -1.71
N HIS A 38 10.40 24.81 -1.99
CA HIS A 38 10.28 26.21 -2.41
C HIS A 38 10.39 27.14 -1.18
N PRO A 39 11.09 28.29 -1.27
CA PRO A 39 11.17 29.25 -0.17
C PRO A 39 9.80 29.74 0.32
N GLU A 40 8.81 29.77 -0.57
CA GLU A 40 7.46 30.28 -0.31
C GLU A 40 6.50 29.22 0.23
N ASP A 41 6.82 27.93 0.12
CA ASP A 41 5.94 26.83 0.53
C ASP A 41 6.55 26.03 1.69
N GLU A 42 5.83 25.97 2.81
CA GLU A 42 6.25 25.15 3.96
C GLU A 42 5.91 23.67 3.83
N PHE A 43 4.91 23.33 3.00
CA PHE A 43 4.30 22.00 2.95
C PHE A 43 4.93 21.03 1.93
N SER A 44 5.61 21.55 0.91
CA SER A 44 6.14 20.74 -0.21
C SER A 44 7.62 20.42 -0.03
N ARG A 45 7.95 19.74 1.07
CA ARG A 45 9.33 19.33 1.36
C ARG A 45 9.59 17.94 0.78
N LEU A 46 10.48 17.88 -0.21
CA LEU A 46 10.90 16.66 -0.87
C LEU A 46 12.26 16.20 -0.32
N LEU A 47 12.38 14.93 0.06
CA LEU A 47 13.63 14.29 0.41
C LEU A 47 14.06 13.37 -0.73
N LEU A 48 15.29 13.55 -1.21
CA LEU A 48 15.90 12.69 -2.21
C LEU A 48 17.31 12.30 -1.79
N GLN A 49 17.73 11.11 -2.20
CA GLN A 49 19.08 10.61 -1.96
C GLN A 49 19.95 10.82 -3.20
N ILE A 50 21.20 11.20 -2.99
CA ILE A 50 22.14 11.44 -4.08
C ILE A 50 22.75 10.11 -4.53
N ASN A 51 22.29 9.60 -5.66
CA ASN A 51 22.87 8.39 -6.27
C ASN A 51 23.99 8.71 -7.26
N SER A 52 23.87 9.83 -7.99
CA SER A 52 24.79 10.20 -9.07
C SER A 52 25.07 11.69 -9.10
N PHE A 53 26.26 12.03 -9.60
CA PHE A 53 26.68 13.38 -9.93
C PHE A 53 26.89 13.47 -11.43
N LYS A 54 26.39 14.52 -12.08
CA LYS A 54 26.71 14.83 -13.48
C LYS A 54 27.23 16.26 -13.58
N GLU A 55 28.34 16.42 -14.28
CA GLU A 55 28.96 17.73 -14.49
C GLU A 55 28.29 18.55 -15.60
N ASP A 56 27.57 17.89 -16.52
CA ASP A 56 26.99 18.49 -17.74
C ASP A 56 25.61 19.15 -17.52
N LEU A 57 25.30 19.57 -16.30
CA LEU A 57 24.07 20.33 -16.06
C LEU A 57 24.22 21.75 -16.63
N GLN A 58 23.26 22.15 -17.47
CA GLN A 58 23.25 23.48 -18.09
C GLN A 58 22.93 24.54 -17.01
N GLY A 59 23.97 25.23 -16.54
CA GLY A 59 23.86 26.36 -15.62
C GLY A 59 24.55 26.12 -14.28
N ARG A 60 25.17 27.17 -13.73
CA ARG A 60 25.70 27.16 -12.36
C ARG A 60 24.53 27.17 -11.36
N GLU A 61 24.68 26.46 -10.25
CA GLU A 61 23.71 26.41 -9.16
C GLU A 61 22.36 25.83 -9.58
N THR A 62 22.39 24.75 -10.36
CA THR A 62 21.20 24.05 -10.83
C THR A 62 21.12 22.65 -10.25
N ILE A 63 19.89 22.22 -9.92
CA ILE A 63 19.60 20.82 -9.59
C ILE A 63 18.56 20.29 -10.56
N SER A 64 18.62 18.99 -10.88
CA SER A 64 17.64 18.37 -11.78
C SER A 64 16.89 17.24 -11.09
N VAL A 65 15.57 17.33 -11.06
CA VAL A 65 14.66 16.34 -10.46
C VAL A 65 13.80 15.69 -11.54
N GLU A 66 13.51 14.40 -11.39
CA GLU A 66 12.68 13.67 -12.35
C GLU A 66 11.24 14.20 -12.38
N GLN A 67 10.64 14.26 -13.57
CA GLN A 67 9.35 14.89 -13.83
C GLN A 67 8.18 14.38 -13.00
N SER A 68 8.07 13.06 -12.79
CA SER A 68 6.99 12.47 -11.99
C SER A 68 7.11 12.83 -10.50
N ILE A 69 8.34 12.91 -9.99
CA ILE A 69 8.62 13.36 -8.63
C ILE A 69 8.28 14.84 -8.49
N ALA A 70 8.79 15.68 -9.39
CA ALA A 70 8.51 17.12 -9.38
C ALA A 70 6.99 17.41 -9.44
N SER A 71 6.25 16.68 -10.28
CA SER A 71 4.80 16.81 -10.38
C SER A 71 4.07 16.39 -9.09
N THR A 72 4.53 15.31 -8.43
CA THR A 72 3.93 14.80 -7.18
C THR A 72 4.10 15.79 -6.03
N PHE A 73 5.27 16.43 -5.95
CA PHE A 73 5.62 17.41 -4.92
C PHE A 73 5.36 18.86 -5.34
N GLN A 74 4.67 19.08 -6.47
CA GLN A 74 4.30 20.40 -7.00
C GLN A 74 5.50 21.35 -7.22
N LEU A 75 6.66 20.78 -7.53
CA LEU A 75 7.87 21.54 -7.80
C LEU A 75 7.82 22.14 -9.22
N ARG A 76 8.03 23.45 -9.31
CA ARG A 76 7.96 24.19 -10.59
C ARG A 76 9.32 24.26 -11.27
N THR A 77 9.37 23.92 -12.56
CA THR A 77 10.56 24.10 -13.39
C THR A 77 11.00 25.56 -13.43
N TYR A 78 12.32 25.80 -13.36
CA TYR A 78 12.99 27.10 -13.31
C TYR A 78 12.68 27.99 -12.11
N ALA A 79 11.89 27.51 -11.14
CA ALA A 79 11.71 28.20 -9.88
C ALA A 79 12.93 28.00 -8.97
N ASP A 80 13.12 28.93 -8.06
CA ASP A 80 14.15 28.83 -7.04
C ASP A 80 13.71 27.85 -5.95
N VAL A 81 14.63 26.96 -5.58
CA VAL A 81 14.44 25.93 -4.55
C VAL A 81 15.60 25.98 -3.58
N ILE A 82 15.31 25.71 -2.31
CA ILE A 82 16.33 25.57 -1.28
C ILE A 82 16.72 24.11 -1.22
N VAL A 83 18.03 23.86 -1.30
CA VAL A 83 18.62 22.54 -1.13
C VAL A 83 19.36 22.53 0.20
N ASN A 84 19.00 21.58 1.06
CA ASN A 84 19.62 21.42 2.37
C ASN A 84 20.01 19.97 2.62
N VAL A 85 21.17 19.75 3.25
CA VAL A 85 21.58 18.41 3.68
C VAL A 85 20.90 18.10 5.00
N VAL A 86 20.28 16.93 5.09
CA VAL A 86 19.57 16.50 6.28
C VAL A 86 20.16 15.21 6.81
N ASP A 87 20.25 15.14 8.14
CA ASP A 87 20.68 13.94 8.84
C ASP A 87 19.59 12.85 8.72
N PRO A 88 19.91 11.65 8.19
CA PRO A 88 18.96 10.54 8.06
C PRO A 88 18.20 10.23 9.34
N VAL A 89 18.81 10.41 10.53
CA VAL A 89 18.16 10.12 11.82
C VAL A 89 16.93 11.00 12.06
N LYS A 90 16.95 12.25 11.59
CA LYS A 90 15.83 13.19 11.78
C LYS A 90 14.65 12.93 10.84
N VAL A 91 14.89 12.23 9.74
CA VAL A 91 13.90 11.95 8.69
C VAL A 91 13.61 10.45 8.56
N ALA A 92 13.93 9.70 9.61
CA ALA A 92 13.69 8.27 9.69
C ALA A 92 12.19 7.99 9.77
N LEU A 93 11.73 7.03 8.98
CA LEU A 93 10.35 6.55 9.00
C LEU A 93 10.15 5.55 10.14
N GLU A 94 8.99 5.61 10.79
CA GLU A 94 8.55 4.58 11.73
C GLU A 94 7.94 3.39 11.00
N SER A 95 7.14 3.67 9.96
CA SER A 95 6.59 2.64 9.10
C SER A 95 6.40 3.08 7.65
N VAL A 96 6.47 2.09 6.76
CA VAL A 96 6.23 2.25 5.32
C VAL A 96 5.38 1.09 4.83
N GLU A 97 4.29 1.41 4.14
CA GLU A 97 3.43 0.46 3.46
C GLU A 97 3.79 0.38 1.98
N LEU A 98 4.19 -0.82 1.56
CA LEU A 98 4.50 -1.16 0.18
C LEU A 98 3.39 -2.02 -0.39
N THR A 99 2.82 -1.59 -1.51
CA THR A 99 1.82 -2.36 -2.25
C THR A 99 2.44 -3.02 -3.47
N PHE A 100 1.96 -4.23 -3.78
CA PHE A 100 2.30 -4.93 -5.01
C PHE A 100 1.05 -5.53 -5.63
N LYS A 101 1.06 -5.68 -6.95
CA LYS A 101 -0.11 -6.10 -7.73
C LYS A 101 0.32 -7.14 -8.77
N ASP A 102 -0.55 -8.14 -8.99
CA ASP A 102 -0.42 -9.17 -10.03
C ASP A 102 0.90 -9.95 -10.00
N GLN A 103 1.49 -10.10 -8.82
CA GLN A 103 2.70 -10.89 -8.60
C GLN A 103 2.63 -11.61 -7.25
N TYR A 104 3.25 -12.79 -7.17
CA TYR A 104 3.47 -13.48 -5.90
C TYR A 104 4.81 -13.05 -5.32
N MET A 105 4.84 -12.66 -4.05
CA MET A 105 6.07 -12.36 -3.33
C MET A 105 6.13 -13.18 -2.04
N GLY A 106 7.17 -14.01 -1.92
CA GLY A 106 7.39 -14.84 -0.73
C GLY A 106 7.94 -14.02 0.44
N ARG A 107 7.82 -14.54 1.68
CA ARG A 107 8.41 -13.90 2.88
C ARG A 107 9.93 -13.73 2.79
N SER A 108 10.62 -14.66 2.12
CA SER A 108 12.05 -14.58 1.86
C SER A 108 12.42 -13.39 0.96
N GLU A 109 11.61 -13.13 -0.07
CA GLU A 109 11.79 -11.98 -0.97
C GLU A 109 11.45 -10.67 -0.27
N MET A 110 10.36 -10.63 0.51
CA MET A 110 10.02 -9.49 1.36
C MET A 110 11.16 -9.13 2.31
N TRP A 111 11.80 -10.12 2.92
CA TRP A 111 12.95 -9.90 3.80
C TRP A 111 14.17 -9.37 3.05
N ARG A 112 14.49 -9.92 1.87
CA ARG A 112 15.58 -9.43 1.02
C ARG A 112 15.32 -7.99 0.54
N LEU A 113 14.09 -7.69 0.14
CA LEU A 113 13.68 -6.36 -0.25
C LEU A 113 13.77 -5.38 0.92
N LYS A 114 13.28 -5.75 2.11
CA LYS A 114 13.47 -4.95 3.32
C LYS A 114 14.95 -4.65 3.56
N LYS A 115 15.82 -5.67 3.51
CA LYS A 115 17.27 -5.49 3.70
C LYS A 115 17.91 -4.59 2.64
N ARG A 116 17.45 -4.65 1.39
CA ARG A 116 17.91 -3.76 0.31
C ARG A 116 17.48 -2.31 0.50
N LEU A 117 16.33 -2.08 1.12
CA LEU A 117 15.76 -0.75 1.34
C LEU A 117 16.32 -0.01 2.56
N VAL A 118 17.06 -0.68 3.44
CA VAL A 118 17.72 -0.04 4.58
C VAL A 118 18.68 1.06 4.07
N ASN A 119 18.63 2.22 4.71
CA ASN A 119 19.38 3.44 4.40
C ASN A 119 19.06 4.03 3.01
N THR A 120 17.86 3.78 2.50
CA THR A 120 17.39 4.38 1.24
C THR A 120 16.28 5.40 1.47
N CYS A 121 16.25 6.43 0.63
CA CYS A 121 15.18 7.43 0.65
C CYS A 121 14.00 6.99 -0.23
N VAL A 122 12.80 7.10 0.35
CA VAL A 122 11.53 6.77 -0.28
C VAL A 122 10.60 7.98 -0.23
N TYR A 123 9.69 8.02 -1.19
CA TYR A 123 8.68 9.06 -1.32
C TYR A 123 7.37 8.45 -1.81
N LEU A 124 6.28 9.19 -1.64
CA LEU A 124 4.93 8.74 -2.01
C LEU A 124 4.89 8.31 -3.48
N ASN A 125 4.26 7.15 -3.77
CA ASN A 125 4.17 6.57 -5.11
C ASN A 125 5.51 6.19 -5.77
N LYS A 126 6.63 6.16 -5.02
CA LYS A 126 7.90 5.65 -5.54
C LYS A 126 7.71 4.20 -5.99
N LYS A 127 8.07 3.92 -7.24
CA LYS A 127 8.15 2.57 -7.80
C LYS A 127 9.50 1.98 -7.44
N ILE A 128 9.48 0.83 -6.78
CA ILE A 128 10.66 0.10 -6.32
C ILE A 128 10.74 -1.18 -7.13
N GLU A 129 11.87 -1.39 -7.80
CA GLU A 129 12.13 -2.59 -8.59
C GLU A 129 13.27 -3.39 -7.93
N PHE A 130 13.07 -4.71 -7.83
CA PHE A 130 14.03 -5.63 -7.23
C PHE A 130 14.25 -6.85 -8.15
N CYS A 131 15.43 -7.47 -8.05
CA CYS A 131 15.82 -8.64 -8.86
C CYS A 131 15.65 -8.46 -10.39
N GLY A 132 16.08 -7.32 -10.95
CA GLY A 132 16.00 -7.09 -12.40
C GLY A 132 14.58 -6.82 -12.92
N GLY A 133 13.71 -6.30 -12.05
CA GLY A 133 12.36 -5.84 -12.43
C GLY A 133 11.28 -6.92 -12.36
N THR A 134 11.58 -8.10 -11.84
CA THR A 134 10.60 -9.17 -11.58
C THR A 134 9.69 -8.82 -10.41
N ASN A 135 10.26 -8.26 -9.34
CA ASN A 135 9.52 -7.85 -8.15
C ASN A 135 9.34 -6.33 -8.18
N ARG A 136 8.10 -5.89 -8.43
CA ARG A 136 7.73 -4.47 -8.51
C ARG A 136 6.83 -4.10 -7.34
N CYS A 137 7.24 -3.13 -6.55
CA CYS A 137 6.45 -2.61 -5.43
C CYS A 137 6.27 -1.12 -5.60
N GLN A 138 5.22 -0.57 -5.01
CA GLN A 138 4.97 0.87 -4.95
C GLN A 138 4.80 1.29 -3.49
N VAL A 139 5.39 2.42 -3.13
CA VAL A 139 5.14 3.06 -1.83
C VAL A 139 3.73 3.61 -1.82
N TYR A 140 2.89 3.10 -0.91
CA TYR A 140 1.50 3.53 -0.76
C TYR A 140 1.37 4.60 0.32
N GLU A 141 1.92 4.33 1.50
CA GLU A 141 1.77 5.20 2.66
C GLU A 141 2.99 5.10 3.57
N MET A 142 3.32 6.19 4.26
CA MET A 142 4.45 6.28 5.17
C MET A 142 4.05 7.09 6.40
N TRP A 143 4.62 6.70 7.54
CA TRP A 143 4.37 7.33 8.83
C TRP A 143 5.68 7.62 9.56
N ALA A 144 5.74 8.78 10.19
CA ALA A 144 6.82 9.19 11.08
C ALA A 144 6.23 9.99 12.25
N ALA A 145 6.67 9.72 13.48
CA ALA A 145 6.21 10.37 14.70
C ALA A 145 4.67 10.41 14.86
N GLY A 146 3.97 9.39 14.36
CA GLY A 146 2.50 9.32 14.39
C GLY A 146 1.77 10.09 13.28
N ASP A 147 2.47 10.84 12.44
CA ASP A 147 1.88 11.60 11.32
C ASP A 147 2.17 10.95 9.97
N ARG A 148 1.25 11.18 9.01
CA ARG A 148 1.44 10.76 7.61
C ARG A 148 2.43 11.67 6.93
N VAL A 149 3.46 11.09 6.33
CA VAL A 149 4.51 11.83 5.64
C VAL A 149 4.59 11.44 4.16
N ALA A 150 4.94 12.41 3.30
CA ALA A 150 5.14 12.17 1.87
C ALA A 150 6.57 11.71 1.54
N CYS A 151 7.51 12.09 2.41
CA CYS A 151 8.95 11.87 2.49
C CYS A 151 9.46 10.88 3.54
N GLY A 152 10.53 10.12 3.30
CA GLY A 152 11.39 9.74 4.41
C GLY A 152 12.47 8.72 4.07
N VAL A 153 13.26 8.37 5.09
CA VAL A 153 14.35 7.41 4.98
C VAL A 153 13.98 6.13 5.73
N ILE A 154 14.20 4.99 5.08
CA ILE A 154 14.05 3.69 5.71
C ILE A 154 15.33 3.38 6.48
N THR A 155 15.20 3.18 7.79
CA THR A 155 16.29 2.76 8.68
C THR A 155 16.11 1.30 9.09
N GLU A 156 17.02 0.75 9.89
CA GLU A 156 16.89 -0.64 10.39
C GLU A 156 15.65 -0.84 11.27
N ASP A 157 15.25 0.20 12.01
CA ASP A 157 14.12 0.20 12.94
C ASP A 157 12.77 0.44 12.25
N THR A 158 12.78 0.92 11.00
CA THR A 158 11.57 1.17 10.23
C THR A 158 10.78 -0.12 9.98
N LYS A 159 9.48 -0.10 10.28
CA LYS A 159 8.54 -1.20 10.03
C LYS A 159 8.05 -1.17 8.59
N VAL A 160 8.50 -2.12 7.79
CA VAL A 160 8.04 -2.30 6.40
C VAL A 160 6.83 -3.24 6.38
N VAL A 161 5.69 -2.74 5.93
CA VAL A 161 4.44 -3.50 5.78
C VAL A 161 4.22 -3.77 4.30
N PHE A 162 4.06 -5.04 3.93
CA PHE A 162 3.77 -5.44 2.56
C PHE A 162 2.29 -5.78 2.41
N ARG A 163 1.63 -5.18 1.43
CA ARG A 163 0.21 -5.39 1.13
C ARG A 163 0.03 -5.79 -0.32
N SER A 164 -0.73 -6.85 -0.55
CA SER A 164 -1.05 -7.30 -1.90
C SER A 164 -2.37 -6.67 -2.35
N SER A 165 -2.38 -6.05 -3.52
CA SER A 165 -3.59 -5.64 -4.23
C SER A 165 -4.24 -6.78 -5.01
N THR A 166 -3.65 -7.98 -4.96
CA THR A 166 -4.14 -9.22 -5.58
C THR A 166 -4.17 -10.30 -4.50
N SER A 167 -5.35 -10.77 -4.11
CA SER A 167 -5.49 -11.76 -3.03
C SER A 167 -6.66 -12.69 -3.32
N MET A 168 -6.57 -13.92 -2.82
CA MET A 168 -7.71 -14.81 -2.68
C MET A 168 -8.51 -14.37 -1.44
N VAL A 169 -9.81 -14.12 -1.61
CA VAL A 169 -10.71 -13.63 -0.57
C VAL A 169 -11.92 -14.56 -0.48
N TYR A 170 -12.08 -15.19 0.67
CA TYR A 170 -13.25 -16.01 0.98
C TYR A 170 -14.23 -15.18 1.82
N ILE A 171 -15.43 -14.94 1.28
CA ILE A 171 -16.49 -14.21 1.97
C ILE A 171 -17.54 -15.22 2.40
N PHE A 172 -17.64 -15.49 3.70
CA PHE A 172 -18.68 -16.33 4.26
C PHE A 172 -19.89 -15.50 4.67
N ILE A 173 -21.06 -15.82 4.12
CA ILE A 173 -22.33 -15.15 4.43
C ILE A 173 -23.23 -16.15 5.16
N GLN A 174 -23.48 -15.90 6.44
CA GLN A 174 -24.39 -16.71 7.22
C GLN A 174 -25.84 -16.30 6.92
N MET A 175 -26.65 -17.25 6.44
CA MET A 175 -28.07 -17.08 6.22
C MET A 175 -28.84 -17.49 7.48
N SER A 176 -29.28 -16.50 8.28
CA SER A 176 -30.11 -16.68 9.47
C SER A 176 -31.53 -16.16 9.24
N SER A 177 -32.49 -16.55 10.09
CA SER A 177 -33.86 -16.04 10.03
C SER A 177 -33.94 -14.52 10.15
N GLU A 178 -33.04 -13.91 10.92
CA GLU A 178 -32.95 -12.46 11.11
C GLU A 178 -32.63 -11.69 9.83
N MET A 179 -32.07 -12.35 8.79
CA MET A 179 -31.81 -11.69 7.51
C MET A 179 -33.08 -11.21 6.80
N TRP A 180 -34.23 -11.80 7.14
CA TRP A 180 -35.55 -11.45 6.64
C TRP A 180 -36.32 -10.48 7.56
N ASP A 181 -35.69 -10.04 8.66
CA ASP A 181 -36.25 -9.01 9.52
C ASP A 181 -35.86 -7.61 9.02
N PHE A 182 -36.69 -6.62 9.36
CA PHE A 182 -36.44 -5.21 9.06
C PHE A 182 -35.51 -4.57 10.09
N ASP A 183 -34.56 -3.78 9.60
CA ASP A 183 -33.74 -2.88 10.41
C ASP A 183 -34.55 -1.66 10.87
N ILE A 184 -33.99 -0.86 11.79
CA ILE A 184 -34.57 0.38 12.32
C ILE A 184 -34.91 1.42 11.25
N HIS A 185 -34.33 1.30 10.06
CA HIS A 185 -34.54 2.19 8.92
C HIS A 185 -35.55 1.64 7.89
N GLY A 186 -36.06 0.41 8.09
CA GLY A 186 -37.04 -0.22 7.20
C GLY A 186 -36.45 -1.04 6.04
N ASP A 187 -35.13 -1.25 6.02
CA ASP A 187 -34.47 -2.12 5.05
C ASP A 187 -34.35 -3.55 5.60
N LEU A 188 -34.39 -4.56 4.73
CA LEU A 188 -34.06 -5.94 5.13
C LEU A 188 -32.56 -6.09 5.38
N TYR A 189 -32.18 -6.84 6.42
CA TYR A 189 -30.76 -7.12 6.71
C TYR A 189 -30.04 -7.79 5.53
N PHE A 190 -30.74 -8.66 4.79
CA PHE A 190 -30.21 -9.26 3.56
C PHE A 190 -29.84 -8.21 2.50
N GLU A 191 -30.71 -7.25 2.25
CA GLU A 191 -30.46 -6.19 1.26
C GLU A 191 -29.31 -5.29 1.70
N LYS A 192 -29.22 -4.97 2.99
CA LYS A 192 -28.11 -4.20 3.55
C LYS A 192 -26.76 -4.89 3.38
N ALA A 193 -26.72 -6.21 3.56
CA ALA A 193 -25.49 -7.00 3.37
C ALA A 193 -25.09 -7.09 1.89
N VAL A 194 -26.03 -7.41 1.00
CA VAL A 194 -25.74 -7.65 -0.41
C VAL A 194 -25.64 -6.34 -1.20
N ASN A 195 -26.65 -5.49 -1.14
CA ASN A 195 -26.72 -4.26 -1.91
C ASN A 195 -25.96 -3.09 -1.26
N GLY A 196 -25.76 -3.14 0.06
CA GLY A 196 -24.93 -2.18 0.79
C GLY A 196 -23.47 -2.63 0.83
N PHE A 197 -23.16 -3.54 1.76
CA PHE A 197 -21.77 -3.89 2.07
C PHE A 197 -20.98 -4.44 0.88
N LEU A 198 -21.49 -5.47 0.18
CA LEU A 198 -20.75 -6.06 -0.95
C LEU A 198 -20.60 -5.09 -2.12
N SER A 199 -21.64 -4.30 -2.41
CA SER A 199 -21.59 -3.27 -3.45
C SER A 199 -20.50 -2.23 -3.16
N GLU A 200 -20.48 -1.68 -1.94
CA GLU A 200 -19.44 -0.72 -1.53
C GLU A 200 -18.03 -1.33 -1.54
N LEU A 201 -17.91 -2.59 -1.10
CA LEU A 201 -16.64 -3.31 -1.10
C LEU A 201 -16.08 -3.44 -2.52
N PHE A 202 -16.89 -3.91 -3.47
CA PHE A 202 -16.47 -4.06 -4.87
C PHE A 202 -16.21 -2.72 -5.55
N GLN A 203 -16.97 -1.67 -5.23
CA GLN A 203 -16.69 -0.31 -5.71
C GLN A 203 -15.35 0.21 -5.19
N LYS A 204 -15.02 -0.03 -3.91
CA LYS A 204 -13.72 0.34 -3.32
C LYS A 204 -12.59 -0.44 -4.01
N TRP A 205 -12.72 -1.75 -4.20
CA TRP A 205 -11.72 -2.53 -4.94
C TRP A 205 -11.51 -2.03 -6.36
N LYS A 206 -12.59 -1.68 -7.08
CA LYS A 206 -12.49 -1.07 -8.41
C LYS A 206 -11.76 0.27 -8.37
N LYS A 207 -12.06 1.13 -7.39
CA LYS A 207 -11.41 2.44 -7.21
C LYS A 207 -9.91 2.31 -6.92
N PHE A 208 -9.52 1.34 -6.11
CA PHE A 208 -8.11 1.06 -5.79
C PHE A 208 -7.40 0.20 -6.86
N GLY A 209 -8.12 -0.25 -7.89
CA GLY A 209 -7.57 -1.09 -8.95
C GLY A 209 -7.09 -2.45 -8.44
N SER A 210 -7.74 -3.02 -7.43
CA SER A 210 -7.40 -4.32 -6.85
C SER A 210 -7.95 -5.48 -7.69
N ASN A 211 -7.19 -6.56 -7.78
CA ASN A 211 -7.52 -7.76 -8.56
C ASN A 211 -7.66 -8.97 -7.62
N HIS A 212 -8.79 -9.08 -6.92
CA HIS A 212 -9.00 -10.19 -6.00
C HIS A 212 -9.70 -11.37 -6.67
N GLU A 213 -9.31 -12.58 -6.30
CA GLU A 213 -10.05 -13.80 -6.58
C GLU A 213 -11.01 -14.04 -5.42
N VAL A 214 -12.32 -13.98 -5.69
CA VAL A 214 -13.34 -13.94 -4.65
C VAL A 214 -14.18 -15.20 -4.71
N THR A 215 -14.29 -15.88 -3.57
CA THR A 215 -15.23 -17.00 -3.39
C THR A 215 -16.23 -16.60 -2.33
N ILE A 216 -17.51 -16.54 -2.69
CA ILE A 216 -18.58 -16.24 -1.76
C ILE A 216 -19.21 -17.56 -1.34
N VAL A 217 -19.23 -17.85 -0.04
CA VAL A 217 -19.82 -19.05 0.51
C VAL A 217 -21.00 -18.67 1.38
N MET A 218 -22.21 -18.94 0.90
CA MET A 218 -23.41 -18.82 1.70
C MET A 218 -23.59 -20.09 2.54
N PHE A 219 -23.87 -19.94 3.83
CA PHE A 219 -24.10 -21.08 4.68
C PHE A 219 -25.25 -20.86 5.65
N SER A 220 -25.97 -21.92 5.99
CA SER A 220 -27.08 -21.88 6.93
C SER A 220 -27.12 -23.16 7.75
N ARG A 221 -27.77 -23.10 8.92
CA ARG A 221 -27.99 -24.25 9.79
C ARG A 221 -29.47 -24.54 9.86
N VAL A 222 -29.85 -25.78 9.59
CA VAL A 222 -31.22 -26.27 9.73
C VAL A 222 -31.31 -27.15 10.96
N PHE A 223 -32.24 -26.85 11.86
CA PHE A 223 -32.54 -27.69 13.02
C PHE A 223 -33.73 -28.58 12.72
N TYR A 224 -33.62 -29.86 13.07
CA TYR A 224 -34.69 -30.84 12.88
C TYR A 224 -35.40 -31.12 14.21
N PRO A 225 -36.74 -31.03 14.24
CA PRO A 225 -37.52 -31.48 15.39
C PRO A 225 -37.66 -33.01 15.36
N ALA A 226 -36.68 -33.72 15.93
CA ALA A 226 -36.71 -35.18 16.04
C ALA A 226 -36.28 -35.63 17.45
N GLY A 227 -36.89 -36.71 17.94
CA GLY A 227 -36.62 -37.26 19.27
C GLY A 227 -35.49 -38.28 19.28
N THR A 228 -35.33 -39.03 18.18
CA THR A 228 -34.33 -40.09 18.04
C THR A 228 -33.70 -40.10 16.65
N SER A 229 -32.45 -40.58 16.55
CA SER A 229 -31.74 -40.67 15.27
C SER A 229 -32.38 -41.63 14.26
N GLY A 230 -33.23 -42.57 14.72
CA GLY A 230 -33.95 -43.52 13.87
C GLY A 230 -35.12 -42.93 13.07
N GLU A 231 -35.53 -41.70 13.37
CA GLU A 231 -36.58 -40.98 12.63
C GLU A 231 -36.08 -40.42 11.28
N PHE A 232 -34.75 -40.35 11.11
CA PHE A 232 -34.15 -39.81 9.90
C PHE A 232 -33.90 -40.89 8.85
N PRO A 233 -34.07 -40.57 7.55
CA PRO A 233 -33.66 -41.45 6.46
C PRO A 233 -32.17 -41.81 6.54
N LYS A 234 -31.81 -43.05 6.18
CA LYS A 234 -30.43 -43.55 6.28
C LYS A 234 -29.38 -42.68 5.56
N TYR A 235 -29.76 -42.04 4.46
CA TYR A 235 -28.83 -41.18 3.69
C TYR A 235 -28.49 -39.86 4.40
N MET A 236 -29.28 -39.44 5.39
CA MET A 236 -29.10 -38.18 6.13
C MET A 236 -28.25 -38.38 7.40
N LEU A 237 -28.12 -39.62 7.88
CA LEU A 237 -27.41 -39.94 9.11
C LEU A 237 -25.92 -39.55 9.06
N ASP A 238 -25.32 -39.55 7.86
CA ASP A 238 -23.90 -39.21 7.68
C ASP A 238 -23.63 -37.70 7.84
N SER A 239 -24.61 -36.84 7.57
CA SER A 239 -24.48 -35.38 7.64
C SER A 239 -25.10 -34.76 8.91
N LEU A 240 -25.91 -35.53 9.65
CA LEU A 240 -26.56 -35.09 10.88
C LEU A 240 -25.57 -34.92 12.03
N GLN A 241 -25.65 -33.76 12.68
CA GLN A 241 -24.91 -33.45 13.90
C GLN A 241 -25.87 -33.21 15.07
N GLN A 242 -25.38 -33.37 16.29
CA GLN A 242 -26.14 -33.12 17.52
C GLN A 242 -25.48 -32.01 18.33
N ASP A 243 -26.25 -31.01 18.74
CA ASP A 243 -25.74 -29.93 19.59
C ASP A 243 -25.66 -30.34 21.06
N TYR A 244 -25.09 -29.46 21.90
CA TYR A 244 -24.96 -29.70 23.35
C TYR A 244 -26.31 -29.80 24.09
N LYS A 245 -27.42 -29.39 23.48
CA LYS A 245 -28.79 -29.52 24.01
C LYS A 245 -29.51 -30.77 23.47
N GLY A 246 -28.80 -31.61 22.72
CA GLY A 246 -29.35 -32.82 22.13
C GLY A 246 -30.18 -32.58 20.86
N ARG A 247 -30.19 -31.37 20.29
CA ARG A 247 -30.93 -31.04 19.06
C ARG A 247 -30.14 -31.47 17.83
N PHE A 248 -30.83 -32.11 16.89
CA PHE A 248 -30.25 -32.49 15.61
C PHE A 248 -30.22 -31.31 14.63
N TYR A 249 -29.11 -31.13 13.94
CA TYR A 249 -28.95 -30.10 12.92
C TYR A 249 -28.07 -30.55 11.76
N GLU A 250 -28.20 -29.87 10.62
CA GLU A 250 -27.35 -30.01 9.45
C GLU A 250 -26.92 -28.61 8.96
N ASP A 251 -25.64 -28.48 8.62
CA ASP A 251 -25.07 -27.25 8.06
C ASP A 251 -25.04 -27.34 6.53
N PHE A 252 -25.69 -26.39 5.87
CA PHE A 252 -25.74 -26.29 4.41
C PHE A 252 -24.76 -25.23 3.93
N TYR A 253 -23.97 -25.58 2.92
CA TYR A 253 -23.04 -24.67 2.27
C TYR A 253 -23.37 -24.57 0.78
N ARG A 254 -23.35 -23.35 0.25
CA ARG A 254 -23.48 -23.06 -1.18
C ARG A 254 -22.40 -22.06 -1.57
N VAL A 255 -21.59 -22.45 -2.55
CA VAL A 255 -20.55 -21.62 -3.15
C VAL A 255 -21.09 -20.99 -4.43
#